data_AF-A0A8H7BLI6-F1
#
_entry.id   AF-A0A8H7BLI6-F1
#
_cell.length_a   1.000
_cell.length_b   1.000
_cell.length_c   1.000
_cell.angle_alpha   90.00
_cell.angle_beta   90.00
_cell.angle_gamma   90.00
#
_symmetry.space_group_name_H-M   'P 1'
#
loop_
_entity.id
_entity.type
_entity.pdbx_description
1 polymer ?
#
loop_
_entity_poly.entity_id
_entity_poly.type
_entity_poly.pdbx_seq_one_letter_code
_entity_poly.pdbx_strand_id
1 'polypeptide(L)'
;MKRKSKDDEKNDNRNKKVRGKGGKGPRDFPEETVQQNLTHIPVDLRIQDTRCNASTYKKFKNRCKPCIGRTHGRYCHFKDIRAFAIAQNRQLRYGPYFVNTESEDPIEMYKTKYRQDIKCVVKHSQKQRTYILQQIQRAVLRILAEEKKIAEAEPSTAGRRRVPVRDTEHTCSACKHLIFNSYWMCAICGVDLCHTCYQKDEWKAPISTCSFRREHMPNHMVPLTKMTHESIQSIESGCQEIAENGGRAAKRQRVGRSPSSSPPEKASLDPIVIQPVDRLVLDAFQRHWKKSTPIIVKGAVSDPLMEDIMEHTTEEGDIVLDEATVIRIHDSCITHLPIKDYCVNNAYYNLANRLPDQYIRPRLGPFIVEPTEKEQEQDDYYLTNLWVSPLDSIYTLWWADEKAEVPVEWHVYLHQDMDMIREHLQEVVKHEKDEDVLFGKEVYLEQEDRERLLEDKKVKQYTITQEQRDALLIPAGCPFQLKLHKNTLLCQQQFLSPEHAEESVEVTKKMVDAGYGDDVQLRQNMIFAWTHAYADTN
;
A
#
# COMPACT_ATOMS: atom_id res chain seq x y z
N MET A 1 3.15 3.38 -71.54
CA MET A 1 2.03 3.70 -72.45
C MET A 1 0.89 4.30 -71.63
N LYS A 2 0.43 5.51 -72.03
CA LYS A 2 -0.73 6.29 -71.54
C LYS A 2 -0.72 6.77 -70.08
N ARG A 3 -1.28 7.93 -69.71
CA ARG A 3 -1.30 9.35 -70.17
C ARG A 3 -2.16 10.07 -69.11
N LYS A 4 -1.82 11.33 -68.79
CA LYS A 4 -2.38 12.16 -67.70
C LYS A 4 -3.86 12.62 -67.87
N SER A 5 -4.41 13.02 -66.72
CA SER A 5 -5.08 14.31 -66.36
C SER A 5 -6.60 14.44 -66.25
N LYS A 6 -6.96 15.28 -65.27
CA LYS A 6 -8.19 16.06 -64.97
C LYS A 6 -9.20 15.40 -64.05
N ASP A 7 -9.96 16.10 -63.22
CA ASP A 7 -9.92 17.39 -62.49
C ASP A 7 -11.23 17.32 -61.66
N ASP A 8 -11.15 17.77 -60.41
CA ASP A 8 -12.14 18.54 -59.62
C ASP A 8 -13.63 18.15 -59.47
N GLU A 9 -14.08 18.39 -58.23
CA GLU A 9 -15.44 18.70 -57.78
C GLU A 9 -16.54 17.62 -57.90
N LYS A 10 -16.80 16.96 -56.77
CA LYS A 10 -18.16 16.68 -56.26
C LYS A 10 -18.11 15.99 -54.90
N ASN A 11 -18.42 16.73 -53.83
CA ASN A 11 -19.49 16.31 -52.93
C ASN A 11 -19.84 17.42 -51.94
N ASP A 12 -20.87 18.19 -52.31
CA ASP A 12 -21.62 19.01 -51.38
C ASP A 12 -23.02 18.41 -51.22
N ASN A 13 -23.51 18.44 -49.99
CA ASN A 13 -24.86 18.11 -49.52
C ASN A 13 -25.41 16.68 -49.67
N ARG A 14 -25.51 15.97 -48.53
CA ARG A 14 -26.76 15.28 -48.14
C ARG A 14 -26.85 14.96 -46.64
N ASN A 15 -27.67 15.78 -45.97
CA ASN A 15 -28.57 15.48 -44.85
C ASN A 15 -28.01 15.04 -43.48
N LYS A 16 -28.00 16.04 -42.59
CA LYS A 16 -28.42 15.95 -41.18
C LYS A 16 -29.60 14.97 -41.01
N LYS A 17 -29.36 13.84 -40.35
CA LYS A 17 -30.39 13.07 -39.63
C LYS A 17 -30.00 12.98 -38.16
N VAL A 18 -30.42 14.00 -37.42
CA VAL A 18 -30.58 13.96 -35.97
C VAL A 18 -31.52 12.80 -35.64
N ARG A 19 -30.96 11.69 -35.13
CA ARG A 19 -31.74 10.63 -34.50
C ARG A 19 -31.82 10.93 -33.01
N GLY A 20 -32.84 11.70 -32.63
CA GLY A 20 -33.30 11.75 -31.26
C GLY A 20 -33.94 10.42 -30.88
N LYS A 21 -33.48 9.80 -29.78
CA LYS A 21 -34.23 8.78 -29.05
C LYS A 21 -34.08 8.98 -27.53
N GLY A 22 -35.19 9.39 -26.92
CA GLY A 22 -35.68 8.93 -25.62
C GLY A 22 -34.86 9.22 -24.36
N GLY A 23 -35.27 10.25 -23.61
CA GLY A 23 -34.90 10.43 -22.19
C GLY A 23 -35.20 11.83 -21.67
N LYS A 24 -36.46 12.12 -21.33
CA LYS A 24 -36.88 13.35 -20.65
C LYS A 24 -36.73 13.18 -19.12
N GLY A 25 -35.72 13.85 -18.57
CA GLY A 25 -35.58 14.22 -17.16
C GLY A 25 -34.73 15.50 -17.11
N PRO A 26 -34.92 16.41 -16.13
CA PRO A 26 -34.31 17.73 -16.17
C PRO A 26 -32.78 17.57 -16.22
N ARG A 27 -32.20 18.10 -17.30
CA ARG A 27 -30.76 18.10 -17.58
C ARG A 27 -30.08 19.33 -16.98
N ASP A 28 -30.74 20.03 -16.06
CA ASP A 28 -30.31 21.34 -15.57
C ASP A 28 -29.95 21.23 -14.09
N PHE A 29 -28.89 20.49 -13.76
CA PHE A 29 -27.82 21.10 -12.96
C PHE A 29 -26.99 22.10 -13.77
N PRO A 30 -27.22 23.41 -13.63
CA PRO A 30 -26.30 24.41 -14.18
C PRO A 30 -24.95 24.28 -13.50
N GLU A 31 -23.86 24.39 -14.27
CA GLU A 31 -22.48 24.27 -13.75
C GLU A 31 -22.20 25.31 -12.65
N GLU A 32 -22.73 26.52 -12.83
CA GLU A 32 -22.67 27.63 -11.87
C GLU A 32 -23.19 27.25 -10.47
N THR A 33 -24.13 26.31 -10.41
CA THR A 33 -24.78 25.88 -9.15
C THR A 33 -23.87 25.00 -8.29
N VAL A 34 -22.88 24.27 -8.82
CA VAL A 34 -21.97 23.47 -7.96
C VAL A 34 -21.10 24.42 -7.15
N GLN A 35 -20.38 25.31 -7.83
CA GLN A 35 -19.42 26.21 -7.18
C GLN A 35 -20.10 27.19 -6.22
N GLN A 36 -21.29 27.68 -6.58
CA GLN A 36 -22.12 28.49 -5.68
C GLN A 36 -22.53 27.70 -4.43
N ASN A 37 -22.92 26.43 -4.56
CA ASN A 37 -23.30 25.60 -3.42
C ASN A 37 -22.12 25.15 -2.55
N LEU A 38 -20.88 25.29 -3.04
CA LEU A 38 -19.67 25.09 -2.25
C LEU A 38 -19.28 26.35 -1.46
N THR A 39 -19.61 27.54 -1.95
CA THR A 39 -19.18 28.83 -1.39
C THR A 39 -20.27 29.55 -0.58
N HIS A 40 -21.53 29.42 -1.00
CA HIS A 40 -22.69 30.04 -0.37
C HIS A 40 -23.59 28.96 0.26
N ILE A 41 -23.21 28.52 1.46
CA ILE A 41 -23.92 27.48 2.21
C ILE A 41 -25.08 28.13 3.01
N PRO A 42 -26.36 27.75 2.77
CA PRO A 42 -27.49 28.22 3.55
C PRO A 42 -27.40 27.82 5.03
N VAL A 43 -28.03 28.58 5.90
CA VAL A 43 -28.05 28.30 7.36
C VAL A 43 -28.91 27.07 7.67
N ASP A 44 -30.06 26.91 7.01
CA ASP A 44 -31.00 25.82 7.25
C ASP A 44 -30.79 24.64 6.28
N LEU A 45 -29.92 23.71 6.68
CA LEU A 45 -29.58 22.52 5.91
C LEU A 45 -29.95 21.22 6.63
N ARG A 46 -30.39 20.22 5.86
CA ARG A 46 -30.46 18.82 6.30
C ARG A 46 -29.33 18.03 5.66
N ILE A 47 -28.41 17.53 6.49
CA ILE A 47 -27.37 16.59 6.08
C ILE A 47 -28.01 15.25 5.71
N GLN A 48 -27.50 14.63 4.64
CA GLN A 48 -27.93 13.32 4.19
C GLN A 48 -27.40 12.22 5.12
N ASP A 49 -28.19 11.88 6.11
CA ASP A 49 -27.95 10.83 7.12
C ASP A 49 -28.02 9.37 6.62
N THR A 50 -28.56 9.12 5.43
CA THR A 50 -28.76 7.76 4.88
C THR A 50 -28.42 7.69 3.39
N ARG A 51 -28.73 6.56 2.74
CA ARG A 51 -28.40 6.36 1.32
C ARG A 51 -29.23 7.26 0.42
N CYS A 52 -28.67 7.73 -0.69
CA CYS A 52 -29.38 8.61 -1.62
C CYS A 52 -30.60 7.97 -2.33
N ASN A 53 -30.77 6.64 -2.23
CA ASN A 53 -31.94 5.92 -2.71
C ASN A 53 -33.03 5.74 -1.65
N ALA A 54 -32.83 6.19 -0.41
CA ALA A 54 -33.85 6.19 0.63
C ALA A 54 -35.06 7.05 0.23
N SER A 55 -36.24 6.78 0.82
CA SER A 55 -37.49 7.47 0.50
C SER A 55 -37.38 9.00 0.59
N THR A 56 -36.63 9.50 1.57
CA THR A 56 -36.36 10.92 1.82
C THR A 56 -35.63 11.60 0.65
N TYR A 57 -34.65 10.90 0.05
CA TYR A 57 -33.70 11.47 -0.91
C TYR A 57 -33.94 11.01 -2.36
N LYS A 58 -34.65 9.90 -2.58
CA LYS A 58 -34.86 9.30 -3.93
C LYS A 58 -35.56 10.23 -4.93
N LYS A 59 -36.27 11.25 -4.44
CA LYS A 59 -36.90 12.29 -5.25
C LYS A 59 -35.87 13.18 -5.98
N PHE A 60 -34.67 13.28 -5.41
CA PHE A 60 -33.53 13.98 -6.02
C PHE A 60 -32.80 13.01 -6.96
N LYS A 61 -32.82 13.31 -8.26
CA LYS A 61 -32.40 12.36 -9.29
C LYS A 61 -30.90 12.04 -9.26
N ASN A 62 -30.06 12.85 -8.60
CA ASN A 62 -28.59 12.73 -8.48
C ASN A 62 -28.16 11.63 -7.49
N ARG A 63 -28.39 10.37 -7.81
CA ARG A 63 -27.92 9.23 -7.01
C ARG A 63 -26.44 8.95 -7.27
N CYS A 64 -25.69 8.54 -6.24
CA CYS A 64 -24.31 8.12 -6.42
C CYS A 64 -24.19 6.77 -7.13
N LYS A 65 -23.03 6.49 -7.72
CA LYS A 65 -22.74 5.26 -8.48
C LYS A 65 -23.08 3.97 -7.71
N PRO A 66 -22.67 3.77 -6.44
CA PRO A 66 -23.07 2.58 -5.68
C PRO A 66 -24.59 2.42 -5.52
N CYS A 67 -25.31 3.51 -5.28
CA CYS A 67 -26.76 3.48 -5.09
C CYS A 67 -27.54 3.28 -6.40
N ILE A 68 -26.94 3.63 -7.55
CA ILE A 68 -27.50 3.32 -8.88
C ILE A 68 -27.34 1.84 -9.20
N GLY A 69 -26.16 1.27 -8.96
CA GLY A 69 -25.86 -0.14 -9.21
C GLY A 69 -26.66 -1.13 -8.36
N ARG A 70 -27.40 -0.66 -7.35
CA ARG A 70 -28.16 -1.47 -6.38
C ARG A 70 -27.32 -2.60 -5.75
N THR A 71 -26.01 -2.41 -5.69
CA THR A 71 -25.11 -3.38 -5.09
C THR A 71 -25.37 -3.39 -3.59
N HIS A 72 -25.94 -4.48 -3.08
CA HIS A 72 -26.12 -4.69 -1.64
C HIS A 72 -24.74 -4.61 -0.96
N GLY A 73 -24.70 -4.08 0.27
CA GLY A 73 -23.45 -3.90 1.03
C GLY A 73 -22.66 -2.62 0.75
N ARG A 74 -22.68 -2.04 -0.46
CA ARG A 74 -21.85 -0.83 -0.74
C ARG A 74 -22.35 0.45 -0.05
N TYR A 75 -21.40 1.24 0.47
CA TYR A 75 -21.66 2.53 1.12
C TYR A 75 -22.14 3.61 0.15
N CYS A 76 -23.00 4.53 0.61
CA CYS A 76 -23.45 5.65 -0.20
C CYS A 76 -22.45 6.80 -0.12
N HIS A 77 -21.79 7.13 -1.23
CA HIS A 77 -20.73 8.16 -1.27
C HIS A 77 -21.18 9.57 -0.84
N PHE A 78 -22.48 9.86 -0.80
CA PHE A 78 -23.03 11.16 -0.39
C PHE A 78 -23.51 11.22 1.06
N LYS A 79 -23.48 10.10 1.78
CA LYS A 79 -23.91 10.05 3.18
C LYS A 79 -22.97 10.93 4.02
N ASP A 80 -23.55 11.67 4.96
CA ASP A 80 -22.88 12.54 5.95
C ASP A 80 -22.11 13.75 5.39
N ILE A 81 -22.04 13.92 4.06
CA ILE A 81 -21.33 15.03 3.41
C ILE A 81 -22.23 15.90 2.53
N ARG A 82 -23.30 15.34 1.96
CA ARG A 82 -24.23 16.06 1.09
C ARG A 82 -25.37 16.59 1.93
N ALA A 83 -25.75 17.83 1.73
CA ALA A 83 -26.85 18.48 2.43
C ALA A 83 -27.85 19.10 1.47
N PHE A 84 -29.08 19.29 1.96
CA PHE A 84 -30.21 19.87 1.22
C PHE A 84 -30.80 21.04 1.98
N ALA A 85 -31.10 22.14 1.29
CA ALA A 85 -31.80 23.28 1.89
C ALA A 85 -33.21 22.90 2.36
N ILE A 86 -33.62 23.47 3.47
CA ILE A 86 -34.96 23.27 4.04
C ILE A 86 -35.83 24.47 3.68
N ALA A 87 -36.98 24.23 3.04
CA ALA A 87 -37.98 25.27 2.82
C ALA A 87 -38.74 25.60 4.11
N GLN A 88 -39.42 26.75 4.13
CA GLN A 88 -40.30 27.15 5.25
C GLN A 88 -41.35 26.07 5.63
N ASN A 89 -41.84 25.30 4.65
CA ASN A 89 -42.78 24.19 4.88
C ASN A 89 -42.09 22.88 5.32
N ARG A 90 -40.83 22.94 5.77
CA ARG A 90 -39.95 21.81 6.13
C ARG A 90 -39.68 20.80 5.01
N GLN A 91 -40.05 21.10 3.77
CA GLN A 91 -39.69 20.24 2.65
C GLN A 91 -38.26 20.51 2.19
N LEU A 92 -37.53 19.43 1.93
CA LEU A 92 -36.20 19.52 1.32
C LEU A 92 -36.31 20.10 -0.09
N ARG A 93 -35.63 21.23 -0.31
CA ARG A 93 -35.39 21.85 -1.61
C ARG A 93 -34.10 21.34 -2.22
N TYR A 94 -34.01 21.48 -3.53
CA TYR A 94 -32.86 20.99 -4.28
C TYR A 94 -31.62 21.87 -4.08
N GLY A 95 -30.49 21.19 -4.12
CA GLY A 95 -29.11 21.68 -4.05
C GLY A 95 -28.31 20.59 -3.37
N PRO A 96 -27.31 19.94 -3.99
CA PRO A 96 -26.31 19.29 -3.19
C PRO A 96 -25.38 20.42 -2.73
N TYR A 97 -25.62 20.89 -1.52
CA TYR A 97 -24.60 21.58 -0.75
C TYR A 97 -23.67 20.51 -0.20
N PHE A 98 -22.39 20.82 -0.08
CA PHE A 98 -21.41 19.93 0.53
C PHE A 98 -20.83 20.65 1.74
N VAL A 99 -21.17 20.12 2.91
CA VAL A 99 -20.84 20.73 4.19
C VAL A 99 -19.65 20.03 4.82
N ASN A 100 -19.00 20.74 5.73
CA ASN A 100 -18.01 20.14 6.60
C ASN A 100 -18.74 19.15 7.53
N THR A 101 -18.17 17.96 7.72
CA THR A 101 -18.73 16.98 8.65
C THR A 101 -18.41 17.42 10.09
N GLU A 102 -19.37 17.26 10.99
CA GLU A 102 -19.17 17.43 12.44
C GLU A 102 -18.50 16.21 13.09
N SER A 103 -18.21 15.16 12.33
CA SER A 103 -17.53 13.99 12.88
C SER A 103 -16.16 14.36 13.46
N GLU A 104 -15.60 13.49 14.28
CA GLU A 104 -14.25 13.67 14.82
C GLU A 104 -13.19 13.34 13.75
N ASP A 105 -12.06 14.02 13.80
CA ASP A 105 -10.91 13.71 12.95
C ASP A 105 -10.38 12.29 13.21
N PRO A 106 -9.97 11.50 12.20
CA PRO A 106 -9.51 10.14 12.45
C PRO A 106 -8.26 10.06 13.34
N ILE A 107 -7.39 11.06 13.33
CA ILE A 107 -6.20 11.11 14.20
C ILE A 107 -6.63 11.38 15.64
N GLU A 108 -7.53 12.33 15.86
CA GLU A 108 -8.04 12.63 17.20
C GLU A 108 -8.87 11.50 17.78
N MET A 109 -9.77 10.91 16.97
CA MET A 109 -10.52 9.71 17.34
C MET A 109 -9.59 8.54 17.69
N TYR A 110 -8.44 8.42 16.99
CA TYR A 110 -7.46 7.40 17.31
C TYR A 110 -6.83 7.62 18.69
N LYS A 111 -6.46 8.87 19.00
CA LYS A 111 -5.88 9.26 20.30
C LYS A 111 -6.86 9.05 21.46
N THR A 112 -8.14 9.39 21.28
CA THR A 112 -9.13 9.45 22.37
C THR A 112 -9.87 8.13 22.59
N LYS A 113 -10.34 7.47 21.52
CA LYS A 113 -11.29 6.33 21.59
C LYS A 113 -10.64 5.00 21.29
N TYR A 114 -9.88 4.89 20.20
CA TYR A 114 -9.26 3.62 19.81
C TYR A 114 -8.24 3.10 20.81
N ARG A 115 -7.60 4.02 21.52
CA ARG A 115 -6.65 3.70 22.56
C ARG A 115 -7.27 2.95 23.76
N GLN A 116 -8.58 3.09 23.96
CA GLN A 116 -9.30 2.45 25.07
C GLN A 116 -10.02 1.16 24.62
N ASP A 117 -10.48 1.11 23.36
CA ASP A 117 -11.34 0.03 22.85
C ASP A 117 -10.59 -1.12 22.13
N ILE A 118 -9.34 -0.93 21.69
CA ILE A 118 -8.57 -2.05 21.10
C ILE A 118 -8.09 -2.96 22.24
N LYS A 119 -8.68 -4.16 22.38
CA LYS A 119 -8.19 -5.24 23.27
C LYS A 119 -6.70 -5.61 23.07
N CYS A 120 -6.08 -5.12 21.99
CA CYS A 120 -4.71 -5.33 21.57
C CYS A 120 -3.87 -4.03 21.52
N VAL A 121 -4.15 -2.98 22.31
CA VAL A 121 -3.25 -1.80 22.36
C VAL A 121 -1.90 -2.24 22.92
N VAL A 122 -0.93 -2.33 22.02
CA VAL A 122 0.45 -2.56 22.35
C VAL A 122 0.98 -1.32 23.09
N LYS A 123 1.13 -1.42 24.41
CA LYS A 123 1.67 -0.35 25.26
C LYS A 123 3.18 -0.27 25.08
N HIS A 124 3.68 0.82 24.51
CA HIS A 124 5.12 0.98 24.34
C HIS A 124 5.79 1.59 25.58
N SER A 125 6.99 1.12 25.90
CA SER A 125 7.92 1.82 26.78
C SER A 125 8.45 3.10 26.13
N GLN A 126 8.97 4.04 26.93
CA GLN A 126 9.59 5.26 26.42
C GLN A 126 10.74 4.98 25.43
N LYS A 127 11.54 3.92 25.67
CA LYS A 127 12.64 3.49 24.79
C LYS A 127 12.11 3.08 23.42
N GLN A 128 11.09 2.21 23.38
CA GLN A 128 10.47 1.72 22.13
C GLN A 128 9.89 2.88 21.31
N ARG A 129 9.20 3.81 21.95
CA ARG A 129 8.58 4.96 21.28
C ARG A 129 9.62 5.88 20.67
N THR A 130 10.63 6.24 21.46
CA THR A 130 11.75 7.07 21.00
C THR A 130 12.42 6.41 19.80
N TYR A 131 12.65 5.10 19.86
CA TYR A 131 13.23 4.34 18.77
C TYR A 131 12.38 4.41 17.50
N ILE A 132 11.08 4.07 17.60
CA ILE A 132 10.14 4.09 16.47
C ILE A 132 10.10 5.48 15.83
N LEU A 133 9.85 6.53 16.62
CA LEU A 133 9.76 7.91 16.14
C LEU A 133 11.06 8.34 15.43
N GLN A 134 12.22 7.99 15.98
CA GLN A 134 13.50 8.33 15.36
C GLN A 134 13.73 7.63 14.02
N GLN A 135 13.27 6.38 13.86
CA GLN A 135 13.42 5.67 12.59
C GLN A 135 12.42 6.15 11.53
N ILE A 136 11.15 6.35 11.89
CA ILE A 136 10.09 6.57 10.89
C ILE A 136 9.85 8.04 10.51
N GLN A 137 10.36 9.02 11.27
CA GLN A 137 10.04 10.44 11.05
C GLN A 137 10.31 10.91 9.62
N ARG A 138 11.38 10.41 8.98
CA ARG A 138 11.74 10.78 7.60
C ARG A 138 10.72 10.26 6.58
N ALA A 139 10.35 8.98 6.72
CA ALA A 139 9.33 8.36 5.89
C ALA A 139 7.99 9.09 6.03
N VAL A 140 7.59 9.44 7.25
CA VAL A 140 6.36 10.19 7.52
C VAL A 140 6.42 11.60 6.90
N LEU A 141 7.52 12.33 7.06
CA LEU A 141 7.69 13.65 6.42
C LEU A 141 7.59 13.58 4.89
N ARG A 142 8.15 12.53 4.26
CA ARG A 142 8.04 12.31 2.81
C ARG A 142 6.59 12.12 2.37
N ILE A 143 5.81 11.34 3.13
CA ILE A 143 4.37 11.16 2.89
C ILE A 143 3.62 12.48 3.04
N LEU A 144 3.90 13.25 4.10
CA LEU A 144 3.20 14.50 4.39
C LEU A 144 3.55 15.63 3.43
N ALA A 145 4.77 15.65 2.88
CA ALA A 145 5.19 16.66 1.91
C ALA A 145 4.31 16.67 0.65
N GLU A 146 3.81 15.51 0.21
CA GLU A 146 2.87 15.42 -0.91
C GLU A 146 1.51 16.05 -0.54
N GLU A 147 0.95 15.72 0.63
CA GLU A 147 -0.33 16.28 1.09
C GLU A 147 -0.27 17.78 1.37
N LYS A 148 0.87 18.27 1.88
CA LYS A 148 1.09 19.70 2.11
C LYS A 148 1.04 20.49 0.80
N LYS A 149 1.74 20.02 -0.23
CA LYS A 149 1.70 20.63 -1.58
C LYS A 149 0.27 20.69 -2.13
N ILE A 150 -0.52 19.63 -1.89
CA ILE A 150 -1.93 19.59 -2.30
C ILE A 150 -2.74 20.65 -1.55
N ALA A 151 -2.59 20.74 -0.23
CA ALA A 151 -3.31 21.70 0.60
C ALA A 151 -2.95 23.17 0.27
N GLU A 152 -1.68 23.45 -0.04
CA GLU A 152 -1.20 24.77 -0.45
C GLU A 152 -1.73 25.18 -1.84
N ALA A 153 -1.79 24.23 -2.79
CA ALA A 153 -2.31 24.48 -4.13
C ALA A 153 -3.84 24.63 -4.16
N GLU A 154 -4.54 23.92 -3.26
CA GLU A 154 -6.01 23.89 -3.21
C GLU A 154 -6.53 24.18 -1.79
N PRO A 155 -6.52 25.46 -1.35
CA PRO A 155 -7.04 25.84 -0.02
C PRO A 155 -8.52 25.46 0.17
N SER A 156 -9.24 25.27 -0.95
CA SER A 156 -10.65 24.84 -1.00
C SER A 156 -10.90 23.43 -0.43
N THR A 157 -9.84 22.62 -0.29
CA THR A 157 -9.85 21.31 0.39
C THR A 157 -10.04 21.42 1.90
N ALA A 158 -9.75 22.58 2.49
CA ALA A 158 -9.86 22.78 3.94
C ALA A 158 -11.32 22.66 4.42
N GLY A 159 -11.58 21.71 5.31
CA GLY A 159 -12.81 21.59 6.09
C GLY A 159 -13.82 20.54 5.62
N ARG A 160 -13.90 20.23 4.31
CA ARG A 160 -14.83 19.19 3.84
C ARG A 160 -14.21 17.82 4.00
N ARG A 161 -14.71 17.05 4.96
CA ARG A 161 -14.10 15.78 5.36
C ARG A 161 -15.08 14.62 5.23
N ARG A 162 -14.56 13.46 4.83
CA ARG A 162 -15.29 12.19 4.84
C ARG A 162 -14.47 11.18 5.62
N VAL A 163 -15.01 10.71 6.74
CA VAL A 163 -14.39 9.67 7.55
C VAL A 163 -14.32 8.37 6.73
N PRO A 164 -13.22 7.61 6.84
CA PRO A 164 -13.16 6.23 6.34
C PRO A 164 -14.36 5.40 6.79
N VAL A 165 -14.85 4.55 5.89
CA VAL A 165 -15.99 3.68 6.16
C VAL A 165 -15.47 2.29 6.49
N ARG A 166 -15.96 1.72 7.58
CA ARG A 166 -15.59 0.36 8.03
C ARG A 166 -15.72 -0.65 6.89
N ASP A 167 -14.77 -1.57 6.82
CA ASP A 167 -14.75 -2.71 5.88
C ASP A 167 -14.83 -2.29 4.40
N THR A 168 -14.46 -1.04 4.07
CA THR A 168 -14.53 -0.51 2.71
C THR A 168 -13.25 0.21 2.34
N GLU A 169 -12.55 -0.31 1.33
CA GLU A 169 -11.41 0.40 0.73
C GLU A 169 -11.87 1.64 -0.02
N HIS A 170 -11.22 2.77 0.26
CA HIS A 170 -11.48 4.00 -0.48
C HIS A 170 -10.45 4.18 -1.59
N THR A 171 -10.82 3.72 -2.78
CA THR A 171 -9.99 3.75 -3.98
C THR A 171 -10.42 4.83 -4.97
N CYS A 172 -9.46 5.29 -5.78
CA CYS A 172 -9.71 6.17 -6.91
C CYS A 172 -10.53 5.44 -7.98
N SER A 173 -11.59 6.07 -8.48
CA SER A 173 -12.44 5.47 -9.51
C SER A 173 -11.73 5.30 -10.87
N ALA A 174 -10.65 6.06 -11.09
CA ALA A 174 -9.85 6.04 -12.31
C ALA A 174 -8.77 4.96 -12.26
N CYS A 175 -7.73 5.17 -11.42
CA CYS A 175 -6.57 4.28 -11.34
C CYS A 175 -6.74 3.11 -10.35
N LYS A 176 -7.83 3.06 -9.58
CA LYS A 176 -8.08 2.04 -8.54
C LYS A 176 -7.12 2.05 -7.35
N HIS A 177 -6.08 2.87 -7.36
CA HIS A 177 -5.20 3.05 -6.20
C HIS A 177 -5.94 3.63 -4.99
N LEU A 178 -5.48 3.27 -3.81
CA LEU A 178 -5.99 3.76 -2.54
C LEU A 178 -5.76 5.26 -2.40
N ILE A 179 -6.81 5.97 -1.98
CA ILE A 179 -6.74 7.39 -1.67
C ILE A 179 -6.16 7.52 -0.27
N PHE A 180 -5.07 8.28 -0.13
CA PHE A 180 -4.46 8.52 1.17
C PHE A 180 -5.28 9.47 2.03
N ASN A 181 -5.33 10.75 1.67
CA ASN A 181 -6.06 11.77 2.41
C ASN A 181 -6.84 12.72 1.50
N SER A 182 -6.17 13.54 0.68
CA SER A 182 -6.83 14.52 -0.20
C SER A 182 -7.35 13.90 -1.50
N TYR A 183 -8.59 14.19 -1.86
CA TYR A 183 -9.24 13.67 -3.07
C TYR A 183 -10.41 14.54 -3.54
N TRP A 184 -10.91 14.25 -4.74
CA TRP A 184 -11.97 15.00 -5.39
C TRP A 184 -13.16 14.08 -5.69
N MET A 185 -14.36 14.49 -5.25
CA MET A 185 -15.59 13.75 -5.51
C MET A 185 -16.50 14.50 -6.49
N CYS A 186 -17.02 13.83 -7.51
CA CYS A 186 -18.07 14.41 -8.34
C CYS A 186 -19.35 14.70 -7.52
N ALA A 187 -19.77 15.96 -7.48
CA ALA A 187 -20.97 16.43 -6.81
C ALA A 187 -22.28 15.75 -7.29
N ILE A 188 -22.26 15.17 -8.49
CA ILE A 188 -23.43 14.62 -9.17
C ILE A 188 -23.55 13.12 -8.96
N CYS A 189 -22.47 12.36 -9.18
CA CYS A 189 -22.49 10.89 -9.16
C CYS A 189 -21.61 10.24 -8.08
N GLY A 190 -20.84 11.03 -7.33
CA GLY A 190 -20.00 10.55 -6.23
C GLY A 190 -18.76 9.79 -6.69
N VAL A 191 -18.33 9.92 -7.95
CA VAL A 191 -17.03 9.37 -8.40
C VAL A 191 -15.90 10.06 -7.65
N ASP A 192 -15.01 9.29 -7.04
CA ASP A 192 -13.85 9.78 -6.30
C ASP A 192 -12.59 9.68 -7.19
N LEU A 193 -11.77 10.74 -7.23
CA LEU A 193 -10.48 10.80 -7.93
C LEU A 193 -9.36 11.16 -6.95
N CYS A 194 -8.24 10.45 -7.00
CA CYS A 194 -7.01 10.88 -6.32
C CYS A 194 -6.44 12.15 -6.97
N HIS A 195 -5.53 12.83 -6.27
CA HIS A 195 -4.87 14.05 -6.76
C HIS A 195 -4.28 13.90 -8.15
N THR A 196 -3.46 12.86 -8.36
CA THR A 196 -2.80 12.61 -9.65
C THR A 196 -3.79 12.39 -10.80
N CYS A 197 -4.92 11.72 -10.55
CA CYS A 197 -5.94 11.51 -11.58
C CYS A 197 -6.77 12.78 -11.83
N TYR A 198 -7.02 13.57 -10.79
CA TYR A 198 -7.72 14.85 -10.92
C TYR A 198 -6.92 15.86 -11.75
N GLN A 199 -5.60 15.93 -11.56
CA GLN A 199 -4.71 16.85 -12.27
C GLN A 199 -4.51 16.55 -13.77
N LYS A 200 -5.01 15.42 -14.29
CA LYS A 200 -4.89 15.11 -15.71
C LYS A 200 -5.73 16.09 -16.54
N ASP A 201 -5.17 16.61 -17.63
CA ASP A 201 -5.83 17.56 -18.55
C ASP A 201 -7.11 16.98 -19.18
N GLU A 202 -7.15 15.68 -19.43
CA GLU A 202 -8.30 14.99 -20.01
C GLU A 202 -8.66 13.70 -19.27
N TRP A 203 -9.90 13.61 -18.78
CA TRP A 203 -10.44 12.42 -18.15
C TRP A 203 -11.07 11.47 -19.17
N LYS A 204 -10.44 10.30 -19.37
CA LYS A 204 -10.89 9.27 -20.32
C LYS A 204 -11.89 8.29 -19.69
N ALA A 205 -12.56 7.47 -20.52
CA ALA A 205 -13.43 6.41 -20.01
C ALA A 205 -12.66 5.46 -19.07
N PRO A 206 -13.28 4.94 -17.99
CA PRO A 206 -14.70 5.02 -17.64
C PRO A 206 -15.07 6.24 -16.77
N ILE A 207 -14.14 7.18 -16.54
CA ILE A 207 -14.39 8.37 -15.70
C ILE A 207 -14.76 9.61 -16.51
N SER A 208 -14.76 9.56 -17.85
CA SER A 208 -15.10 10.72 -18.69
C SER A 208 -16.51 11.24 -18.43
N THR A 209 -17.46 10.37 -18.12
CA THR A 209 -18.86 10.75 -17.93
C THR A 209 -19.44 10.28 -16.60
N CYS A 210 -20.31 11.12 -16.04
CA CYS A 210 -21.07 10.83 -14.84
C CYS A 210 -22.23 9.87 -15.15
N SER A 211 -22.85 9.32 -14.11
CA SER A 211 -24.00 8.41 -14.24
C SER A 211 -25.24 8.99 -14.93
N PHE A 212 -25.25 10.31 -15.20
CA PHE A 212 -26.29 11.03 -15.93
C PHE A 212 -25.88 11.39 -17.36
N ARG A 213 -24.82 10.76 -17.90
CA ARG A 213 -24.28 11.01 -19.24
C ARG A 213 -23.83 12.45 -19.47
N ARG A 214 -23.24 13.06 -18.43
CA ARG A 214 -22.58 14.36 -18.52
C ARG A 214 -21.09 14.16 -18.39
N GLU A 215 -20.32 15.00 -19.04
CA GLU A 215 -18.88 15.01 -18.85
C GLU A 215 -18.55 15.43 -17.43
N HIS A 216 -17.60 14.74 -16.81
CA HIS A 216 -17.02 15.23 -15.57
C HIS A 216 -16.11 16.42 -15.91
N MET A 217 -16.26 17.50 -15.15
CA MET A 217 -15.47 18.72 -15.32
C MET A 217 -14.90 19.13 -13.95
N PRO A 218 -13.74 19.82 -13.90
CA PRO A 218 -13.12 20.24 -12.64
C PRO A 218 -14.06 21.01 -11.70
N ASN A 219 -14.90 21.89 -12.24
CA ASN A 219 -15.90 22.68 -11.49
C ASN A 219 -17.02 21.84 -10.83
N HIS A 220 -17.18 20.57 -11.22
CA HIS A 220 -18.14 19.64 -10.62
C HIS A 220 -17.54 18.81 -9.48
N MET A 221 -16.24 18.95 -9.23
CA MET A 221 -15.51 18.16 -8.26
C MET A 221 -15.43 18.88 -6.93
N VAL A 222 -15.87 18.19 -5.88
CA VAL A 222 -15.82 18.65 -4.50
C VAL A 222 -14.50 18.16 -3.89
N PRO A 223 -13.60 19.06 -3.51
CA PRO A 223 -12.38 18.69 -2.79
C PRO A 223 -12.73 18.23 -1.37
N LEU A 224 -12.12 17.13 -0.95
CA LEU A 224 -12.39 16.47 0.32
C LEU A 224 -11.10 15.92 0.92
N THR A 225 -11.06 15.84 2.25
CA THR A 225 -9.99 15.14 2.99
C THR A 225 -10.56 14.01 3.86
N LYS A 226 -9.68 13.14 4.36
CA LYS A 226 -10.03 12.15 5.41
C LYS A 226 -9.62 12.65 6.80
N MET A 227 -8.46 13.28 6.87
CA MET A 227 -7.84 13.90 8.02
C MET A 227 -7.82 15.41 7.85
N THR A 228 -7.89 16.15 8.94
CA THR A 228 -7.82 17.61 8.94
C THR A 228 -6.42 18.10 8.61
N HIS A 229 -6.33 19.32 8.08
CA HIS A 229 -5.04 19.94 7.79
C HIS A 229 -4.25 20.19 9.08
N GLU A 230 -4.95 20.54 10.16
CA GLU A 230 -4.39 20.74 11.49
C GLU A 230 -3.74 19.45 12.04
N SER A 231 -4.39 18.28 11.87
CA SER A 231 -3.81 16.99 12.26
C SER A 231 -2.54 16.68 11.47
N ILE A 232 -2.54 16.95 10.16
CA ILE A 232 -1.37 16.75 9.30
C ILE A 232 -0.21 17.67 9.72
N GLN A 233 -0.48 18.97 9.93
CA GLN A 233 0.52 19.94 10.40
C GLN A 233 1.08 19.58 11.79
N SER A 234 0.23 19.08 12.69
CA SER A 234 0.65 18.63 14.02
C SER A 234 1.63 17.45 13.93
N ILE A 235 1.35 16.48 13.06
CA ILE A 235 2.26 15.35 12.82
C ILE A 235 3.57 15.83 12.19
N GLU A 236 3.51 16.71 11.19
CA GLU A 236 4.71 17.29 10.55
C GLU A 236 5.60 17.99 11.58
N SER A 237 5.00 18.82 12.43
CA SER A 237 5.71 19.54 13.50
C SER A 237 6.38 18.59 14.49
N GLY A 238 5.67 17.53 14.90
CA GLY A 238 6.25 16.48 15.76
C GLY A 238 7.41 15.75 15.09
N CYS A 239 7.33 15.47 13.78
CA CYS A 239 8.44 14.86 13.04
C CYS A 239 9.68 15.76 13.02
N GLN A 240 9.48 17.06 12.78
CA GLN A 240 10.55 18.05 12.79
C GLN A 240 11.20 18.16 14.17
N GLU A 241 10.41 18.16 15.25
CA GLU A 241 10.89 18.18 16.64
C GLU A 241 11.80 16.97 16.94
N ILE A 242 11.35 15.76 16.56
CA ILE A 242 12.14 14.53 16.75
C ILE A 242 13.43 14.57 15.93
N ALA A 243 13.38 15.07 14.69
CA ALA A 243 14.55 15.22 13.83
C ALA A 243 15.60 16.18 14.45
N GLU A 244 15.15 17.31 14.99
CA GLU A 244 16.02 18.29 15.66
C GLU A 244 16.66 17.72 16.93
N ASN A 245 15.87 17.04 17.76
CA ASN A 245 16.34 16.41 18.99
C ASN A 245 17.37 15.31 18.72
N GLY A 246 17.13 14.48 17.69
CA GLY A 246 18.08 13.46 17.22
C GLY A 246 19.37 14.07 16.67
N GLY A 247 19.28 15.17 15.91
CA GLY A 247 20.44 15.91 15.38
C GLY A 247 21.32 16.52 16.48
N ARG A 248 20.71 17.03 17.55
CA ARG A 248 21.45 17.54 18.73
C ARG A 248 22.20 16.43 19.47
N ALA A 249 21.60 15.24 19.61
CA ALA A 249 22.25 14.07 20.21
C ALA A 249 23.44 13.57 19.37
N ALA A 250 23.27 13.48 18.04
CA ALA A 250 24.34 13.06 17.12
C ALA A 250 25.51 14.06 17.06
N LYS A 251 25.25 15.36 17.12
CA LYS A 251 26.29 16.41 17.21
C LYS A 251 27.10 16.32 18.51
N ARG A 252 26.48 15.97 19.64
CA ARG A 252 27.19 15.73 20.92
C ARG A 252 28.12 14.51 20.86
N GLN A 253 27.76 13.47 20.09
CA GLN A 253 28.60 12.27 19.92
C GLN A 253 29.73 12.44 18.89
N ARG A 254 29.63 13.39 17.96
CA ARG A 254 30.61 13.61 16.87
C ARG A 254 31.82 14.49 17.24
N VAL A 255 31.98 14.92 18.50
CA VAL A 255 33.13 15.74 18.95
C VAL A 255 34.46 14.95 19.03
N GLY A 256 34.66 13.92 18.20
CA GLY A 256 35.82 13.04 18.34
C GLY A 256 36.24 12.18 17.13
N ARG A 257 35.87 12.53 15.89
CA ARG A 257 36.46 11.86 14.72
C ARG A 257 36.32 12.68 13.43
N SER A 258 37.47 13.03 12.84
CA SER A 258 37.57 13.60 11.50
C SER A 258 37.33 12.50 10.45
N PRO A 259 36.60 12.78 9.34
CA PRO A 259 36.45 11.80 8.25
C PRO A 259 37.73 11.73 7.42
N SER A 260 38.23 10.51 7.18
CA SER A 260 39.29 10.27 6.18
C SER A 260 38.69 10.36 4.77
N SER A 261 39.30 11.20 3.93
CA SER A 261 38.99 11.35 2.52
C SER A 261 39.74 10.30 1.71
N SER A 262 39.11 9.17 1.44
CA SER A 262 39.54 8.22 0.42
C SER A 262 38.33 7.83 -0.45
N PRO A 263 38.49 7.65 -1.76
CA PRO A 263 37.41 7.19 -2.64
C PRO A 263 36.92 5.82 -2.17
N PRO A 264 35.62 5.48 -2.28
CA PRO A 264 35.12 4.18 -1.85
C PRO A 264 35.74 3.10 -2.74
N GLU A 265 36.63 2.33 -2.15
CA GLU A 265 37.17 1.09 -2.69
C GLU A 265 36.00 0.10 -2.91
N LYS A 266 36.02 -0.64 -4.01
CA LYS A 266 34.92 -1.48 -4.52
C LYS A 266 34.25 -2.30 -3.39
N ALA A 267 33.03 -1.95 -3.02
CA ALA A 267 32.34 -2.57 -1.89
C ALA A 267 32.14 -4.08 -2.13
N SER A 268 32.82 -4.92 -1.36
CA SER A 268 32.39 -6.30 -1.11
C SER A 268 31.04 -6.28 -0.40
N LEU A 269 30.16 -7.25 -0.66
CA LEU A 269 29.00 -7.44 0.21
C LEU A 269 29.50 -7.72 1.63
N ASP A 270 28.84 -7.11 2.62
CA ASP A 270 29.04 -7.52 4.01
C ASP A 270 28.70 -9.02 4.12
N PRO A 271 29.43 -9.82 4.91
CA PRO A 271 29.06 -11.21 5.12
C PRO A 271 27.65 -11.34 5.68
N ILE A 272 26.90 -12.34 5.22
CA ILE A 272 25.56 -12.61 5.75
C ILE A 272 25.62 -12.90 7.24
N VAL A 273 24.67 -12.33 7.99
CA VAL A 273 24.57 -12.52 9.43
C VAL A 273 23.83 -13.82 9.70
N ILE A 274 24.52 -14.76 10.34
CA ILE A 274 23.94 -16.04 10.79
C ILE A 274 23.91 -16.02 12.32
N GLN A 275 22.73 -16.22 12.91
CA GLN A 275 22.54 -16.19 14.36
C GLN A 275 21.74 -17.39 14.85
N PRO A 276 22.25 -18.15 15.83
CA PRO A 276 21.43 -19.11 16.56
C PRO A 276 20.25 -18.41 17.27
N VAL A 277 19.06 -19.03 17.26
CA VAL A 277 17.85 -18.43 17.86
C VAL A 277 18.02 -18.11 19.36
N ASP A 278 18.78 -18.92 20.09
CA ASP A 278 19.07 -18.77 21.53
C ASP A 278 19.98 -17.57 21.83
N ARG A 279 20.72 -17.07 20.82
CA ARG A 279 21.62 -15.90 20.92
C ARG A 279 21.06 -14.66 20.25
N LEU A 280 19.83 -14.73 19.76
CA LEU A 280 19.22 -13.67 18.99
C LEU A 280 18.66 -12.56 19.91
N VAL A 281 19.53 -11.62 20.27
CA VAL A 281 19.21 -10.50 21.16
C VAL A 281 18.69 -9.29 20.38
N LEU A 282 17.59 -8.68 20.84
CA LEU A 282 16.91 -7.55 20.20
C LEU A 282 17.84 -6.39 19.79
N ASP A 283 18.66 -5.87 20.72
CA ASP A 283 19.56 -4.75 20.43
C ASP A 283 20.67 -5.12 19.40
N ALA A 284 21.03 -6.41 19.30
CA ALA A 284 21.96 -6.89 18.28
C ALA A 284 21.27 -7.08 16.93
N PHE A 285 20.05 -7.62 16.93
CA PHE A 285 19.21 -7.72 15.75
C PHE A 285 18.98 -6.34 15.13
N GLN A 286 18.50 -5.36 15.90
CA GLN A 286 18.23 -3.99 15.44
C GLN A 286 19.44 -3.32 14.79
N ARG A 287 20.66 -3.51 15.33
CA ARG A 287 21.88 -2.96 14.75
C ARG A 287 22.21 -3.54 13.37
N HIS A 288 21.93 -4.82 13.16
CA HIS A 288 22.13 -5.47 11.86
C HIS A 288 20.97 -5.17 10.92
N TRP A 289 19.73 -5.20 11.41
CA TRP A 289 18.53 -4.96 10.62
C TRP A 289 18.57 -3.60 9.92
N LYS A 290 19.04 -2.54 10.61
CA LYS A 290 19.30 -1.21 10.03
C LYS A 290 20.24 -1.14 8.81
N LYS A 291 21.00 -2.20 8.54
CA LYS A 291 21.88 -2.26 7.37
C LYS A 291 21.14 -2.71 6.11
N SER A 292 19.87 -3.11 6.22
CA SER A 292 19.06 -3.61 5.10
C SER A 292 19.70 -4.81 4.41
N THR A 293 20.29 -5.72 5.20
CA THR A 293 20.89 -6.99 4.75
C THR A 293 20.14 -8.20 5.31
N PRO A 294 20.06 -9.32 4.57
CA PRO A 294 19.38 -10.53 5.04
C PRO A 294 20.03 -11.12 6.30
N ILE A 295 19.23 -11.81 7.11
CA ILE A 295 19.68 -12.50 8.34
C ILE A 295 19.16 -13.93 8.32
N ILE A 296 20.03 -14.91 8.59
CA ILE A 296 19.64 -16.29 8.85
C ILE A 296 19.58 -16.51 10.36
N VAL A 297 18.46 -17.02 10.84
CA VAL A 297 18.27 -17.49 12.21
C VAL A 297 18.27 -19.02 12.21
N LYS A 298 19.32 -19.63 12.76
CA LYS A 298 19.45 -21.09 12.84
C LYS A 298 18.60 -21.63 13.99
N GLY A 299 17.89 -22.74 13.73
CA GLY A 299 17.07 -23.43 14.72
C GLY A 299 15.85 -22.63 15.19
N ALA A 300 15.30 -21.77 14.33
CA ALA A 300 14.13 -20.95 14.61
C ALA A 300 12.84 -21.76 14.82
N VAL A 301 12.71 -22.92 14.18
CA VAL A 301 11.53 -23.80 14.30
C VAL A 301 11.88 -25.03 15.14
N SER A 302 11.07 -25.33 16.14
CA SER A 302 11.25 -26.47 17.04
C SER A 302 9.94 -27.08 17.52
N ASP A 303 8.83 -26.87 16.80
CA ASP A 303 7.51 -27.36 17.21
C ASP A 303 7.38 -28.88 16.93
N PRO A 304 6.85 -29.69 17.87
CA PRO A 304 6.57 -31.12 17.65
C PRO A 304 5.68 -31.41 16.44
N LEU A 305 4.85 -30.47 15.99
CA LEU A 305 4.04 -30.56 14.76
C LEU A 305 4.89 -30.91 13.52
N MET A 306 6.19 -30.62 13.54
CA MET A 306 7.11 -31.05 12.49
C MET A 306 7.14 -32.57 12.31
N GLU A 307 6.95 -33.35 13.37
CA GLU A 307 6.88 -34.82 13.33
C GLU A 307 5.56 -35.28 12.69
N ASP A 308 4.43 -34.66 13.07
CA ASP A 308 3.12 -34.93 12.45
C ASP A 308 3.14 -34.66 10.93
N ILE A 309 3.85 -33.61 10.48
CA ILE A 309 3.97 -33.30 9.04
C ILE A 309 4.62 -34.46 8.28
N MET A 310 5.56 -35.19 8.91
CA MET A 310 6.18 -36.37 8.29
C MET A 310 5.17 -37.47 8.00
N GLU A 311 4.14 -37.63 8.83
CA GLU A 311 3.08 -38.62 8.63
C GLU A 311 2.15 -38.29 7.45
N HIS A 312 2.17 -37.04 6.98
CA HIS A 312 1.42 -36.55 5.81
C HIS A 312 2.22 -36.62 4.50
N THR A 313 3.38 -37.28 4.50
CA THR A 313 4.22 -37.48 3.31
C THR A 313 3.83 -38.77 2.60
N THR A 314 3.62 -38.73 1.28
CA THR A 314 3.31 -39.93 0.48
C THR A 314 4.55 -40.83 0.31
N GLU A 315 4.36 -42.05 -0.21
CA GLU A 315 5.48 -42.93 -0.59
C GLU A 315 6.40 -42.31 -1.65
N GLU A 316 5.87 -41.37 -2.45
CA GLU A 316 6.59 -40.62 -3.50
C GLU A 316 7.31 -39.38 -2.94
N GLY A 317 7.09 -39.02 -1.66
CA GLY A 317 7.72 -37.90 -0.97
C GLY A 317 6.89 -36.61 -0.95
N ASP A 318 5.72 -36.60 -1.59
CA ASP A 318 4.86 -35.41 -1.66
C ASP A 318 4.18 -35.14 -0.32
N ILE A 319 4.13 -33.87 0.09
CA ILE A 319 3.40 -33.45 1.30
C ILE A 319 1.94 -33.20 0.93
N VAL A 320 1.01 -33.94 1.54
CA VAL A 320 -0.44 -33.72 1.36
C VAL A 320 -1.07 -33.35 2.70
N LEU A 321 -1.23 -32.04 2.92
CA LEU A 321 -1.78 -31.50 4.16
C LEU A 321 -3.32 -31.38 4.08
N ASP A 322 -4.01 -31.89 5.10
CA ASP A 322 -5.43 -31.59 5.27
C ASP A 322 -5.65 -30.18 5.87
N GLU A 323 -6.89 -29.68 5.77
CA GLU A 323 -7.26 -28.33 6.24
C GLU A 323 -6.98 -28.14 7.74
N ALA A 324 -7.17 -29.17 8.56
CA ALA A 324 -6.93 -29.08 10.01
C ALA A 324 -5.43 -28.94 10.31
N THR A 325 -4.58 -29.68 9.60
CA THR A 325 -3.12 -29.58 9.71
C THR A 325 -2.63 -28.23 9.20
N VAL A 326 -3.17 -27.69 8.11
CA VAL A 326 -2.85 -26.33 7.64
C VAL A 326 -3.17 -25.26 8.71
N ILE A 327 -4.33 -25.35 9.36
CA ILE A 327 -4.71 -24.43 10.45
C ILE A 327 -3.73 -24.55 11.63
N ARG A 328 -3.35 -25.78 12.01
CA ARG A 328 -2.36 -26.02 13.08
C ARG A 328 -0.99 -25.43 12.73
N ILE A 329 -0.55 -25.58 11.48
CA ILE A 329 0.72 -25.00 10.98
C ILE A 329 0.65 -23.48 11.06
N HIS A 330 -0.46 -22.87 10.62
CA HIS A 330 -0.65 -21.42 10.68
C HIS A 330 -0.52 -20.90 12.13
N ASP A 331 -1.21 -21.51 13.08
CA ASP A 331 -1.15 -21.11 14.49
C ASP A 331 0.25 -21.35 15.10
N SER A 332 0.86 -22.49 14.76
CA SER A 332 2.21 -22.83 15.21
C SER A 332 3.27 -21.88 14.65
N CYS A 333 3.16 -21.48 13.37
CA CYS A 333 4.00 -20.47 12.74
C CYS A 333 4.05 -19.19 13.57
N ILE A 334 2.89 -18.60 13.88
CA ILE A 334 2.82 -17.36 14.66
C ILE A 334 3.50 -17.51 16.03
N THR A 335 3.32 -18.66 16.68
CA THR A 335 3.87 -18.89 18.03
C THR A 335 5.37 -19.13 18.04
N HIS A 336 5.97 -19.60 16.95
CA HIS A 336 7.40 -19.94 16.84
C HIS A 336 8.25 -18.94 16.06
N LEU A 337 7.67 -17.84 15.55
CA LEU A 337 8.45 -16.79 14.89
C LEU A 337 9.60 -16.29 15.79
N PRO A 338 10.85 -16.25 15.31
CA PRO A 338 11.95 -15.61 16.01
C PRO A 338 11.77 -14.09 15.99
N ILE A 339 12.42 -13.39 16.93
CA ILE A 339 12.28 -11.92 17.12
C ILE A 339 10.80 -11.51 17.14
N LYS A 340 10.08 -12.03 18.13
CA LYS A 340 8.66 -11.72 18.34
C LYS A 340 8.38 -10.23 18.51
N ASP A 341 9.37 -9.43 18.88
CA ASP A 341 9.24 -7.96 18.93
C ASP A 341 8.97 -7.29 17.56
N TYR A 342 9.20 -8.01 16.45
CA TYR A 342 8.92 -7.57 15.07
C TYR A 342 7.94 -8.47 14.32
N CYS A 343 8.13 -9.79 14.36
CA CYS A 343 7.54 -10.67 13.35
C CYS A 343 6.06 -10.97 13.60
N VAL A 344 5.57 -10.92 14.84
CA VAL A 344 4.16 -11.20 15.13
C VAL A 344 3.27 -9.99 14.81
N ASN A 345 2.00 -10.24 14.48
CA ASN A 345 1.07 -9.20 14.04
C ASN A 345 0.88 -8.09 15.08
N ASN A 346 0.89 -8.39 16.38
CA ASN A 346 0.71 -7.40 17.46
C ASN A 346 2.04 -6.98 18.12
N ALA A 347 3.17 -7.08 17.42
CA ALA A 347 4.46 -6.72 17.98
C ALA A 347 4.66 -5.21 18.14
N TYR A 348 5.56 -4.81 19.05
CA TYR A 348 5.90 -3.41 19.31
C TYR A 348 6.51 -2.71 18.08
N TYR A 349 7.38 -3.41 17.36
CA TYR A 349 8.04 -2.88 16.17
C TYR A 349 7.39 -3.36 14.87
N ASN A 350 6.23 -4.04 14.93
CA ASN A 350 5.42 -4.25 13.72
C ASN A 350 4.43 -3.09 13.55
N LEU A 351 4.71 -2.23 12.58
CA LEU A 351 3.93 -1.02 12.33
C LEU A 351 2.67 -1.28 11.50
N ALA A 352 2.52 -2.46 10.90
CA ALA A 352 1.42 -2.80 9.98
C ALA A 352 0.07 -3.11 10.68
N ASN A 353 0.04 -3.13 12.02
CA ASN A 353 -1.17 -3.40 12.81
C ASN A 353 -1.64 -2.16 13.59
N ARG A 354 -1.39 -0.96 13.04
CA ARG A 354 -1.75 0.33 13.68
C ARG A 354 -3.00 0.97 13.11
N LEU A 355 -3.55 0.39 12.05
CA LEU A 355 -4.79 0.86 11.45
C LEU A 355 -5.99 0.75 12.42
N PRO A 356 -6.76 1.83 12.60
CA PRO A 356 -8.05 1.78 13.28
C PRO A 356 -9.01 0.81 12.57
N ASP A 357 -10.03 0.30 13.28
CA ASP A 357 -11.00 -0.66 12.73
C ASP A 357 -11.85 -0.11 11.58
N GLN A 358 -11.86 1.21 11.35
CA GLN A 358 -12.49 1.77 10.14
C GLN A 358 -11.72 1.42 8.85
N TYR A 359 -10.45 1.05 8.96
CA TYR A 359 -9.62 0.64 7.84
C TYR A 359 -9.51 -0.89 7.80
N ILE A 360 -9.31 -1.41 6.60
CA ILE A 360 -9.05 -2.85 6.42
C ILE A 360 -7.62 -3.11 6.88
N ARG A 361 -7.42 -4.03 7.81
CA ARG A 361 -6.06 -4.41 8.22
C ARG A 361 -5.44 -5.33 7.18
N PRO A 362 -4.16 -5.14 6.82
CA PRO A 362 -3.51 -6.02 5.87
C PRO A 362 -3.41 -7.45 6.39
N ARG A 363 -3.52 -8.42 5.49
CA ARG A 363 -3.17 -9.81 5.79
C ARG A 363 -1.67 -9.96 5.62
N LEU A 364 -0.96 -10.11 6.74
CA LEU A 364 0.50 -10.23 6.75
C LEU A 364 0.97 -11.69 6.80
N GLY A 365 0.04 -12.64 6.92
CA GLY A 365 0.32 -14.06 7.09
C GLY A 365 0.02 -14.57 8.51
N PRO A 366 0.54 -15.77 8.84
CA PRO A 366 1.45 -16.57 8.02
C PRO A 366 0.78 -17.19 6.79
N PHE A 367 1.57 -17.39 5.74
CA PHE A 367 1.17 -18.06 4.50
C PHE A 367 2.09 -19.24 4.24
N ILE A 368 1.57 -20.38 3.80
CA ILE A 368 2.39 -21.43 3.21
C ILE A 368 2.85 -20.93 1.85
N VAL A 369 4.14 -21.07 1.55
CA VAL A 369 4.70 -20.70 0.25
C VAL A 369 4.41 -21.86 -0.69
N GLU A 370 3.42 -21.67 -1.55
CA GLU A 370 3.02 -22.61 -2.58
C GLU A 370 3.48 -22.10 -3.95
N PRO A 371 3.77 -23.00 -4.89
CA PRO A 371 4.12 -22.60 -6.23
C PRO A 371 2.95 -21.91 -6.92
N THR A 372 3.22 -20.77 -7.55
CA THR A 372 2.20 -20.02 -8.30
C THR A 372 2.14 -20.47 -9.76
N GLU A 373 1.03 -20.18 -10.47
CA GLU A 373 0.89 -20.49 -11.90
C GLU A 373 1.99 -19.90 -12.81
N LYS A 374 2.75 -18.90 -12.32
CA LYS A 374 3.84 -18.25 -13.07
C LYS A 374 5.22 -18.86 -12.81
N GLU A 375 5.35 -19.79 -11.87
CA GLU A 375 6.63 -20.39 -11.52
C GLU A 375 7.06 -21.44 -12.53
N GLN A 376 8.36 -21.54 -12.72
CA GLN A 376 8.95 -22.52 -13.62
C GLN A 376 9.31 -23.77 -12.82
N GLU A 377 9.02 -24.94 -13.36
CA GLU A 377 9.50 -26.20 -12.80
C GLU A 377 10.83 -26.58 -13.46
N GLN A 378 11.82 -26.89 -12.63
CA GLN A 378 13.09 -27.42 -13.07
C GLN A 378 13.48 -28.60 -12.18
N ASP A 379 13.47 -29.80 -12.77
CA ASP A 379 13.71 -31.06 -12.07
C ASP A 379 12.79 -31.19 -10.83
N ASP A 380 13.38 -31.34 -9.64
CA ASP A 380 12.69 -31.47 -8.36
C ASP A 380 12.41 -30.11 -7.66
N TYR A 381 12.45 -29.00 -8.42
CA TYR A 381 12.34 -27.66 -7.86
C TYR A 381 11.32 -26.77 -8.56
N TYR A 382 10.71 -25.89 -7.78
CA TYR A 382 9.98 -24.70 -8.22
C TYR A 382 10.89 -23.48 -8.19
N LEU A 383 10.87 -22.70 -9.28
CA LEU A 383 11.60 -21.44 -9.39
C LEU A 383 10.62 -20.27 -9.23
N THR A 384 10.71 -19.58 -8.09
CA THR A 384 9.95 -18.35 -7.84
C THR A 384 10.69 -17.18 -8.49
N ASN A 385 10.05 -16.57 -9.49
CA ASN A 385 10.57 -15.41 -10.20
C ASN A 385 10.96 -14.26 -9.27
N LEU A 386 11.89 -13.43 -9.73
CA LEU A 386 12.39 -12.27 -9.03
C LEU A 386 11.25 -11.31 -8.68
N TRP A 387 11.19 -10.88 -7.42
CA TRP A 387 10.22 -9.90 -6.97
C TRP A 387 10.73 -9.06 -5.81
N VAL A 388 10.00 -7.99 -5.51
CA VAL A 388 10.30 -7.05 -4.42
C VAL A 388 9.06 -6.91 -3.55
N SER A 389 9.25 -6.96 -2.23
CA SER A 389 8.19 -6.69 -1.25
C SER A 389 8.32 -5.29 -0.65
N PRO A 390 7.24 -4.52 -0.49
CA PRO A 390 7.27 -3.27 0.27
C PRO A 390 7.33 -3.52 1.79
N LEU A 391 7.16 -4.77 2.23
CA LEU A 391 7.23 -5.20 3.62
C LEU A 391 8.45 -6.07 3.88
N ASP A 392 8.93 -6.04 5.11
CA ASP A 392 9.87 -7.04 5.61
C ASP A 392 9.21 -8.41 5.59
N SER A 393 9.99 -9.45 5.36
CA SER A 393 9.50 -10.83 5.32
C SER A 393 10.41 -11.77 6.10
N ILE A 394 9.80 -12.72 6.78
CA ILE A 394 10.48 -13.86 7.40
C ILE A 394 9.95 -15.16 6.82
N TYR A 395 10.86 -16.03 6.43
CA TYR A 395 10.61 -17.34 5.83
C TYR A 395 11.11 -18.42 6.76
N THR A 396 10.22 -19.16 7.40
CA THR A 396 10.56 -20.28 8.30
C THR A 396 10.43 -21.59 7.54
N LEU A 397 11.49 -22.41 7.53
CA LEU A 397 11.51 -23.71 6.86
C LEU A 397 11.16 -24.82 7.86
N TRP A 398 9.94 -25.35 7.75
CA TRP A 398 9.37 -26.31 8.71
C TRP A 398 9.75 -27.75 8.38
N TRP A 399 9.72 -28.11 7.11
CA TRP A 399 10.02 -29.45 6.69
C TRP A 399 10.66 -29.44 5.31
N ALA A 400 11.59 -30.35 5.08
CA ALA A 400 12.20 -30.60 3.78
C ALA A 400 12.48 -32.10 3.66
N ASP A 401 12.34 -32.62 2.45
CA ASP A 401 12.73 -34.01 2.15
C ASP A 401 14.22 -34.23 2.45
N GLU A 402 14.56 -35.33 3.13
CA GLU A 402 15.94 -35.69 3.44
C GLU A 402 16.80 -35.89 2.19
N LYS A 403 16.19 -36.20 1.05
CA LYS A 403 16.88 -36.31 -0.25
C LYS A 403 17.23 -34.96 -0.87
N ALA A 404 16.61 -33.87 -0.40
CA ALA A 404 16.91 -32.54 -0.90
C ALA A 404 18.24 -32.06 -0.34
N GLU A 405 19.32 -32.13 -1.14
CA GLU A 405 20.64 -31.62 -0.73
C GLU A 405 20.59 -30.12 -0.36
N VAL A 406 19.78 -29.35 -1.09
CA VAL A 406 19.53 -27.92 -0.81
C VAL A 406 18.02 -27.69 -0.85
N PRO A 407 17.33 -27.71 0.31
CA PRO A 407 15.88 -27.53 0.36
C PRO A 407 15.40 -26.23 -0.28
N VAL A 408 16.09 -25.13 0.02
CA VAL A 408 15.81 -23.82 -0.57
C VAL A 408 17.12 -23.09 -0.84
N GLU A 409 17.28 -22.62 -2.07
CA GLU A 409 18.34 -21.70 -2.47
C GLU A 409 17.73 -20.33 -2.80
N TRP A 410 18.29 -19.28 -2.19
CA TRP A 410 17.84 -17.90 -2.38
C TRP A 410 18.92 -17.08 -3.05
N HIS A 411 18.48 -16.17 -3.92
CA HIS A 411 19.30 -15.09 -4.42
C HIS A 411 18.66 -13.77 -3.99
N VAL A 412 19.33 -13.05 -3.08
CA VAL A 412 18.84 -11.79 -2.50
C VAL A 412 19.77 -10.65 -2.90
N TYR A 413 19.20 -9.58 -3.47
CA TYR A 413 19.91 -8.38 -3.88
C TYR A 413 19.68 -7.24 -2.88
N LEU A 414 20.56 -6.24 -2.89
CA LEU A 414 20.38 -5.07 -2.04
C LEU A 414 19.30 -4.13 -2.61
N HIS A 415 18.55 -3.49 -1.72
CA HIS A 415 17.52 -2.50 -2.10
C HIS A 415 18.05 -1.41 -3.05
N GLN A 416 19.26 -0.91 -2.79
CA GLN A 416 19.90 0.14 -3.60
C GLN A 416 20.13 -0.26 -5.07
N ASP A 417 20.19 -1.57 -5.36
CA ASP A 417 20.47 -2.10 -6.70
C ASP A 417 19.19 -2.33 -7.52
N MET A 418 18.01 -2.10 -6.94
CA MET A 418 16.70 -2.38 -7.55
C MET A 418 16.53 -1.72 -8.92
N ASP A 419 16.99 -0.47 -9.10
CA ASP A 419 16.81 0.24 -10.36
C ASP A 419 17.74 -0.30 -11.47
N MET A 420 18.95 -0.74 -11.11
CA MET A 420 19.88 -1.40 -12.05
C MET A 420 19.37 -2.78 -12.47
N ILE A 421 18.78 -3.52 -11.53
CA ILE A 421 18.13 -4.81 -11.80
C ILE A 421 16.94 -4.60 -12.76
N ARG A 422 16.09 -3.60 -12.51
CA ARG A 422 14.96 -3.29 -13.39
C ARG A 422 15.43 -2.99 -14.82
N GLU A 423 16.48 -2.18 -14.97
CA GLU A 423 17.05 -1.88 -16.29
C GLU A 423 17.59 -3.15 -16.96
N HIS A 424 18.22 -4.06 -16.21
CA HIS A 424 18.70 -5.34 -16.78
C HIS A 424 17.54 -6.22 -17.26
N LEU A 425 16.48 -6.33 -16.47
CA LEU A 425 15.28 -7.08 -16.87
C LEU A 425 14.65 -6.53 -18.15
N GLN A 426 14.67 -5.21 -18.34
CA GLN A 426 14.18 -4.57 -19.57
C GLN A 426 15.05 -4.87 -20.80
N GLU A 427 16.33 -5.20 -20.61
CA GLU A 427 17.22 -5.64 -21.70
C GLU A 427 16.98 -7.11 -22.06
N VAL A 428 16.73 -7.95 -21.05
CA VAL A 428 16.48 -9.40 -21.21
C VAL A 428 15.11 -9.66 -21.81
N VAL A 429 14.07 -8.93 -21.38
CA VAL A 429 12.69 -9.19 -21.80
C VAL A 429 12.24 -8.23 -22.90
N LYS A 430 11.85 -8.77 -24.05
CA LYS A 430 11.29 -8.00 -25.18
C LYS A 430 9.77 -7.78 -25.01
N HIS A 431 9.35 -7.04 -23.99
CA HIS A 431 7.94 -6.68 -23.78
C HIS A 431 7.54 -5.35 -24.44
N GLU A 432 6.22 -5.13 -24.55
CA GLU A 432 5.66 -3.82 -24.94
C GLU A 432 6.05 -2.75 -23.90
N LYS A 433 6.16 -1.49 -24.35
CA LYS A 433 6.97 -0.44 -23.73
C LYS A 433 6.57 0.07 -22.32
N ASP A 434 5.55 -0.47 -21.67
CA ASP A 434 4.94 0.18 -20.51
C ASP A 434 4.73 -0.69 -19.24
N GLU A 435 5.11 -1.98 -19.24
CA GLU A 435 4.96 -2.86 -18.07
C GLU A 435 6.26 -2.96 -17.23
N ASP A 436 6.15 -2.82 -15.90
CA ASP A 436 7.31 -2.99 -15.00
C ASP A 436 7.55 -4.49 -14.72
N VAL A 437 8.55 -5.03 -15.43
CA VAL A 437 8.94 -6.46 -15.37
C VAL A 437 9.32 -6.93 -13.97
N LEU A 438 9.89 -6.04 -13.13
CA LEU A 438 10.31 -6.40 -11.78
C LEU A 438 9.11 -6.62 -10.85
N PHE A 439 8.10 -5.76 -10.93
CA PHE A 439 6.88 -5.92 -10.14
C PHE A 439 5.91 -6.95 -10.76
N GLY A 440 6.05 -7.24 -12.05
CA GLY A 440 5.28 -8.26 -12.78
C GLY A 440 5.58 -9.70 -12.39
N LYS A 441 6.72 -9.93 -11.71
CA LYS A 441 7.23 -11.25 -11.30
C LYS A 441 7.37 -12.20 -12.50
N GLU A 442 7.97 -11.72 -13.59
CA GLU A 442 7.96 -12.43 -14.88
C GLU A 442 9.23 -13.24 -15.14
N VAL A 443 10.33 -12.90 -14.47
CA VAL A 443 11.65 -13.43 -14.79
C VAL A 443 12.30 -14.04 -13.55
N TYR A 444 12.79 -15.25 -13.70
CA TYR A 444 13.81 -15.82 -12.83
C TYR A 444 15.18 -15.53 -13.46
N LEU A 445 16.10 -14.89 -12.72
CA LEU A 445 17.44 -14.62 -13.23
C LEU A 445 18.26 -15.90 -13.19
N GLU A 446 18.53 -16.49 -14.34
CA GLU A 446 19.38 -17.69 -14.44
C GLU A 446 20.84 -17.37 -14.15
N GLN A 447 21.68 -18.40 -14.03
CA GLN A 447 23.10 -18.20 -13.71
C GLN A 447 23.77 -17.19 -14.65
N GLU A 448 23.54 -17.32 -15.96
CA GLU A 448 24.09 -16.40 -16.96
C GLU A 448 23.59 -14.96 -16.78
N ASP A 449 22.31 -14.75 -16.42
CA ASP A 449 21.78 -13.43 -16.14
C ASP A 449 22.43 -12.81 -14.89
N ARG A 450 22.61 -13.62 -13.83
CA ARG A 450 23.26 -13.18 -12.60
C ARG A 450 24.73 -12.82 -12.82
N GLU A 451 25.43 -13.60 -13.64
CA GLU A 451 26.82 -13.32 -14.04
C GLU A 451 26.90 -12.02 -14.85
N ARG A 452 26.03 -11.82 -15.85
CA ARG A 452 25.94 -10.55 -16.60
C ARG A 452 25.64 -9.36 -15.69
N LEU A 453 24.70 -9.51 -14.78
CA LEU A 453 24.33 -8.45 -13.83
C LEU A 453 25.52 -8.03 -12.94
N LEU A 454 26.33 -9.00 -12.51
CA LEU A 454 27.57 -8.75 -11.78
C LEU A 454 28.66 -8.12 -12.66
N GLU A 455 28.85 -8.60 -13.88
CA GLU A 455 29.89 -8.14 -14.79
C GLU A 455 29.61 -6.74 -15.35
N ASP A 456 28.39 -6.50 -15.82
CA ASP A 456 28.02 -5.27 -16.53
C ASP A 456 27.59 -4.18 -15.56
N LYS A 457 26.75 -4.52 -14.57
CA LYS A 457 26.13 -3.54 -13.66
C LYS A 457 26.76 -3.50 -12.27
N LYS A 458 27.70 -4.40 -11.97
CA LYS A 458 28.39 -4.51 -10.67
C LYS A 458 27.45 -4.76 -9.49
N VAL A 459 26.25 -5.26 -9.76
CA VAL A 459 25.27 -5.63 -8.75
C VAL A 459 25.63 -7.01 -8.22
N LYS A 460 25.62 -7.16 -6.90
CA LYS A 460 25.97 -8.42 -6.22
C LYS A 460 24.74 -8.98 -5.52
N GLN A 461 24.66 -10.30 -5.44
CA GLN A 461 23.66 -11.00 -4.64
C GLN A 461 24.28 -11.76 -3.47
N TYR A 462 23.47 -11.97 -2.44
CA TYR A 462 23.65 -13.06 -1.49
C TYR A 462 23.09 -14.33 -2.11
N THR A 463 23.91 -15.37 -2.25
CA THR A 463 23.46 -16.75 -2.48
C THR A 463 23.35 -17.43 -1.13
N ILE A 464 22.15 -17.87 -0.76
CA ILE A 464 21.84 -18.39 0.57
C ILE A 464 21.18 -19.75 0.43
N THR A 465 21.74 -20.76 1.07
CA THR A 465 21.06 -22.04 1.27
C THR A 465 20.35 -22.02 2.61
N GLN A 466 19.09 -22.45 2.64
CA GLN A 466 18.29 -22.55 3.87
C GLN A 466 18.04 -24.01 4.20
N GLU A 467 18.36 -24.40 5.42
CA GLU A 467 18.16 -25.76 5.93
C GLU A 467 16.91 -25.83 6.81
N GLN A 468 16.38 -27.04 6.97
CA GLN A 468 15.23 -27.27 7.85
C GLN A 468 15.47 -26.68 9.24
N ARG A 469 14.43 -26.06 9.81
CA ARG A 469 14.42 -25.28 11.06
C ARG A 469 15.04 -23.89 10.99
N ASP A 470 15.63 -23.48 9.88
CA ASP A 470 16.11 -22.11 9.74
C ASP A 470 14.97 -21.13 9.45
N ALA A 471 15.18 -19.88 9.85
CA ALA A 471 14.41 -18.75 9.35
C ALA A 471 15.28 -17.76 8.59
N LEU A 472 14.86 -17.35 7.40
CA LEU A 472 15.50 -16.28 6.63
C LEU A 472 14.67 -15.00 6.75
N LEU A 473 15.28 -13.91 7.23
CA LEU A 473 14.68 -12.58 7.20
C LEU A 473 15.21 -11.79 6.01
N ILE A 474 14.29 -11.24 5.20
CA ILE A 474 14.58 -10.38 4.05
C ILE A 474 13.99 -8.98 4.30
N PRO A 475 14.82 -7.93 4.30
CA PRO A 475 14.37 -6.55 4.45
C PRO A 475 13.41 -6.08 3.36
N ALA A 476 12.51 -5.16 3.70
CA ALA A 476 11.67 -4.48 2.73
C ALA A 476 12.51 -3.85 1.60
N GLY A 477 12.04 -3.99 0.37
CA GLY A 477 12.66 -3.39 -0.81
C GLY A 477 13.87 -4.10 -1.39
N CYS A 478 14.37 -5.17 -0.76
CA CYS A 478 15.37 -6.04 -1.38
C CYS A 478 14.72 -6.93 -2.44
N PRO A 479 15.20 -6.94 -3.70
CA PRO A 479 14.78 -7.92 -4.69
C PRO A 479 15.28 -9.31 -4.34
N PHE A 480 14.45 -10.34 -4.53
CA PHE A 480 14.87 -11.73 -4.33
C PHE A 480 14.09 -12.71 -5.20
N GLN A 481 14.71 -13.87 -5.43
CA GLN A 481 14.14 -15.05 -6.08
C GLN A 481 14.56 -16.27 -5.28
N LEU A 482 13.84 -17.38 -5.44
CA LEU A 482 14.21 -18.63 -4.78
C LEU A 482 13.99 -19.85 -5.69
N LYS A 483 14.77 -20.89 -5.40
CA LYS A 483 14.62 -22.25 -5.89
C LYS A 483 14.19 -23.10 -4.71
N LEU A 484 12.94 -23.59 -4.74
CA LEU A 484 12.28 -24.34 -3.68
C LEU A 484 12.14 -25.81 -4.08
N HIS A 485 12.66 -26.73 -3.29
CA HIS A 485 12.44 -28.16 -3.55
C HIS A 485 10.94 -28.50 -3.42
N LYS A 486 10.41 -29.32 -4.34
CA LYS A 486 8.96 -29.64 -4.42
C LYS A 486 8.40 -30.17 -3.10
N ASN A 487 9.19 -31.00 -2.43
CA ASN A 487 8.83 -31.59 -1.14
C ASN A 487 9.42 -30.75 -0.02
N THR A 488 8.84 -29.57 0.22
CA THR A 488 9.28 -28.65 1.27
C THR A 488 8.12 -27.82 1.80
N LEU A 489 8.04 -27.67 3.13
CA LEU A 489 7.08 -26.80 3.79
C LEU A 489 7.78 -25.51 4.24
N LEU A 490 7.64 -24.47 3.43
CA LEU A 490 8.12 -23.13 3.73
C LEU A 490 6.95 -22.23 4.10
N CYS A 491 7.08 -21.46 5.19
CA CYS A 491 6.05 -20.52 5.62
C CYS A 491 6.60 -19.10 5.65
N GLN A 492 5.79 -18.14 5.19
CA GLN A 492 6.11 -16.72 5.16
C GLN A 492 5.24 -15.94 6.13
N GLN A 493 5.85 -15.02 6.88
CA GLN A 493 5.17 -13.94 7.58
C GLN A 493 5.77 -12.60 7.14
N GLN A 494 4.93 -11.60 6.91
CA GLN A 494 5.36 -10.23 6.62
C GLN A 494 5.20 -9.32 7.83
N PHE A 495 5.98 -8.26 7.88
CA PHE A 495 5.87 -7.22 8.90
C PHE A 495 6.42 -5.90 8.37
N LEU A 496 6.16 -4.82 9.11
CA LEU A 496 6.63 -3.48 8.75
C LEU A 496 7.49 -2.93 9.88
N SER A 497 8.81 -3.00 9.72
CA SER A 497 9.74 -2.49 10.72
C SER A 497 9.92 -0.96 10.67
N PRO A 498 10.28 -0.32 11.80
CA PRO A 498 10.68 1.08 11.80
C PRO A 498 11.90 1.36 10.91
N GLU A 499 12.85 0.43 10.88
CA GLU A 499 14.14 0.55 10.19
C GLU A 499 13.99 0.74 8.69
N HIS A 500 13.06 0.01 8.06
CA HIS A 500 12.88 0.01 6.61
C HIS A 500 11.67 0.83 6.15
N ALA A 501 11.17 1.74 7.01
CA ALA A 501 10.00 2.56 6.69
C ALA A 501 10.22 3.45 5.46
N GLU A 502 11.45 3.94 5.21
CA GLU A 502 11.76 4.75 4.04
C GLU A 502 11.73 3.91 2.75
N GLU A 503 12.38 2.74 2.78
CA GLU A 503 12.40 1.76 1.70
C GLU A 503 10.99 1.27 1.37
N SER A 504 10.18 0.96 2.38
CA SER A 504 8.76 0.61 2.20
C SER A 504 8.01 1.72 1.45
N VAL A 505 8.17 2.98 1.87
CA VAL A 505 7.48 4.12 1.23
C VAL A 505 7.91 4.29 -0.22
N GLU A 506 9.20 4.11 -0.50
CA GLU A 506 9.73 4.18 -1.85
C GLU A 506 9.18 3.04 -2.74
N VAL A 507 9.25 1.80 -2.26
CA VAL A 507 8.83 0.62 -3.03
C VAL A 507 7.34 0.66 -3.29
N THR A 508 6.51 0.97 -2.27
CA THR A 508 5.07 1.14 -2.47
C THR A 508 4.76 2.22 -3.49
N LYS A 509 5.49 3.35 -3.47
CA LYS A 509 5.30 4.40 -4.48
C LYS A 509 5.63 3.88 -5.89
N LYS A 510 6.79 3.23 -6.07
CA LYS A 510 7.20 2.64 -7.35
C LYS A 510 6.22 1.58 -7.86
N MET A 511 5.70 0.72 -6.98
CA MET A 511 4.65 -0.27 -7.30
C MET A 511 3.36 0.40 -7.78
N VAL A 512 2.90 1.43 -7.05
CA VAL A 512 1.69 2.18 -7.43
C VAL A 512 1.86 2.92 -8.75
N ASP A 513 3.03 3.52 -8.99
CA ASP A 513 3.33 4.20 -10.26
C ASP A 513 3.39 3.19 -11.43
N ALA A 514 3.80 1.95 -11.17
CA ALA A 514 3.75 0.83 -12.11
C ALA A 514 2.37 0.16 -12.24
N GLY A 515 1.33 0.65 -11.54
CA GLY A 515 -0.04 0.15 -11.66
C GLY A 515 -0.43 -0.99 -10.70
N TYR A 516 0.41 -1.31 -9.73
CA TYR A 516 0.13 -2.30 -8.68
C TYR A 516 -0.59 -1.66 -7.48
N GLY A 517 -1.31 -2.49 -6.71
CA GLY A 517 -2.05 -2.05 -5.52
C GLY A 517 -1.14 -1.71 -4.32
N ASP A 518 -1.70 -0.97 -3.35
CA ASP A 518 -1.12 -0.75 -2.01
C ASP A 518 -1.94 -1.56 -0.98
N ASP A 519 -1.88 -2.88 -1.08
CA ASP A 519 -2.71 -3.79 -0.26
C ASP A 519 -2.45 -3.62 1.26
N VAL A 520 -1.31 -3.01 1.59
CA VAL A 520 -0.88 -2.74 2.97
C VAL A 520 -1.33 -1.39 3.50
N GLN A 521 -1.94 -0.53 2.68
CA GLN A 521 -2.30 0.85 3.03
C GLN A 521 -1.14 1.58 3.73
N LEU A 522 0.05 1.50 3.12
CA LEU A 522 1.31 1.82 3.79
C LEU A 522 1.29 3.24 4.38
N ARG A 523 0.79 4.20 3.61
CA ARG A 523 0.74 5.60 4.04
C ARG A 523 -0.16 5.79 5.28
N GLN A 524 -1.31 5.13 5.34
CA GLN A 524 -2.16 5.15 6.53
C GLN A 524 -1.47 4.47 7.71
N ASN A 525 -0.87 3.29 7.49
CA ASN A 525 -0.16 2.56 8.53
C ASN A 525 0.94 3.42 9.16
N MET A 526 1.74 4.13 8.34
CA MET A 526 2.77 5.05 8.83
C MET A 526 2.23 6.19 9.68
N ILE A 527 1.13 6.83 9.25
CA ILE A 527 0.52 7.92 10.02
C ILE A 527 -0.03 7.45 11.37
N PHE A 528 -0.72 6.31 11.41
CA PHE A 528 -1.24 5.78 12.66
C PHE A 528 -0.13 5.20 13.54
N ALA A 529 0.92 4.62 12.96
CA ALA A 529 2.12 4.20 13.69
C ALA A 529 2.81 5.39 14.37
N TRP A 530 2.97 6.51 13.65
CA TRP A 530 3.47 7.76 14.21
C TRP A 530 2.57 8.25 15.33
N THR A 531 1.27 8.38 15.06
CA THR A 531 0.29 8.89 16.02
C THR A 531 0.30 8.06 17.31
N HIS A 532 0.31 6.73 17.18
CA HIS A 532 0.39 5.82 18.32
C HIS A 532 1.68 6.01 19.13
N ALA A 533 2.81 6.14 18.44
CA ALA A 533 4.09 6.33 19.10
C ALA A 533 4.27 7.73 19.71
N TYR A 534 3.63 8.78 19.16
CA TYR A 534 3.78 10.17 19.60
C TYR A 534 2.74 10.63 20.64
N ALA A 535 1.53 10.05 20.65
CA ALA A 535 0.45 10.43 21.57
C ALA A 535 0.70 10.10 23.06
N ASP A 536 1.86 9.55 23.39
CA ASP A 536 2.26 9.14 24.74
C ASP A 536 3.42 9.98 25.33
N THR A 537 3.99 10.90 24.54
CA THR A 537 5.26 11.60 24.87
C THR A 537 4.98 12.88 25.63
N ASN A 538 3.73 13.32 25.52
CA ASN A 538 3.09 14.44 26.18
C ASN A 538 1.83 13.89 26.84
#